data_AF-A0A6J5U1A7-F1
#
_entry.id   AF-A0A6J5U1A7-F1
#
_cell.length_a   1.000
_cell.length_b   1.000
_cell.length_c   1.000
_cell.angle_alpha   90.00
_cell.angle_beta   90.00
_cell.angle_gamma   90.00
#
_symmetry.space_group_name_H-M   'P 1'
#
loop_
_entity.id
_entity.type
_entity.pdbx_description
1 polymer ?
#
loop_
_entity_poly.entity_id
_entity_poly.type
_entity_poly.pdbx_seq_one_letter_code
_entity_poly.pdbx_strand_id
1 'polypeptide(L)' 'MKKLEVNKIGSSIENFENKNLFRKAEVGDWVNYLSPKMVERLSKVIEERLGGSGLGFKVFP' A
#
# COMPACT_ATOMS: atom_id res chain seq x y z
N MET A 1 -9.41 -0.28 -12.35
CA MET A 1 -9.39 -1.72 -11.99
C MET A 1 -10.27 -2.03 -10.78
N LYS A 2 -10.00 -1.58 -9.54
CA LYS A 2 -10.82 -1.92 -8.34
C LYS A 2 -12.33 -1.63 -8.44
N LYS A 3 -12.72 -0.64 -9.25
CA LYS A 3 -14.11 -0.15 -9.34
C LYS A 3 -15.02 -1.05 -10.17
N LEU A 4 -14.47 -2.00 -10.93
CA LEU A 4 -15.24 -2.94 -11.73
C LEU A 4 -15.93 -3.96 -10.82
N GLU A 5 -17.19 -4.30 -11.11
CA GLU A 5 -17.97 -5.22 -10.28
C GLU A 5 -17.34 -6.61 -10.18
N VAL A 6 -16.79 -7.12 -11.28
CA VAL A 6 -16.05 -8.40 -11.31
C VAL A 6 -14.85 -8.45 -10.35
N ASN A 7 -14.32 -7.29 -9.95
CA ASN A 7 -13.18 -7.20 -9.04
C ASN A 7 -13.60 -7.08 -7.57
N LYS A 8 -14.88 -6.80 -7.31
CA LYS A 8 -15.46 -6.74 -5.95
C LYS A 8 -16.21 -8.01 -5.60
N ILE A 9 -16.84 -8.63 -6.60
CA ILE A 9 -17.75 -9.76 -6.47
C ILE A 9 -17.15 -10.97 -7.18
N GLY A 10 -17.34 -12.15 -6.59
CA GLY A 10 -16.86 -13.42 -7.12
C GLY A 10 -15.51 -13.83 -6.56
N SER A 11 -15.03 -14.95 -7.05
CA SER A 11 -13.76 -15.54 -6.69
C SER A 11 -12.95 -15.87 -7.96
N SER A 12 -11.64 -15.79 -7.83
CA SER A 12 -10.65 -16.25 -8.80
C SER A 12 -9.72 -17.22 -8.08
N ILE A 13 -8.49 -17.42 -8.58
CA ILE A 13 -7.38 -18.23 -8.02
C ILE A 13 -7.84 -19.19 -6.90
N GLU A 14 -8.16 -20.44 -7.25
CA GLU A 14 -8.57 -21.49 -6.29
C GLU A 14 -9.66 -21.05 -5.30
N ASN A 15 -10.66 -20.31 -5.78
CA ASN A 15 -11.77 -19.73 -5.01
C ASN A 15 -11.41 -18.58 -4.06
N PHE A 16 -10.27 -17.93 -4.26
CA PHE A 16 -9.91 -16.71 -3.54
C PHE A 16 -10.82 -15.55 -3.95
N GLU A 17 -11.47 -14.91 -2.97
CA GLU A 17 -12.40 -13.81 -3.25
C GLU A 17 -11.70 -12.61 -3.90
N ASN A 18 -12.28 -12.10 -4.99
CA ASN A 18 -11.67 -11.01 -5.77
C ASN A 18 -11.47 -9.73 -4.95
N LYS A 19 -12.35 -9.46 -3.97
CA LYS A 19 -12.24 -8.30 -3.07
C LYS A 19 -10.92 -8.25 -2.29
N ASN A 20 -10.27 -9.39 -2.09
CA ASN A 20 -8.99 -9.49 -1.37
C ASN A 20 -7.79 -9.22 -2.28
N LEU A 21 -7.92 -9.44 -3.60
CA LEU A 21 -6.90 -9.08 -4.60
C LEU A 21 -6.96 -7.59 -4.93
N PHE A 22 -8.17 -7.05 -5.08
CA PHE A 22 -8.42 -5.66 -5.44
C PHE A 22 -8.80 -4.82 -4.23
N ARG A 23 -7.81 -4.50 -3.40
CA ARG A 23 -7.96 -3.67 -2.18
C ARG A 23 -8.24 -2.20 -2.52
N LYS A 24 -8.02 -1.27 -1.58
CA LYS A 24 -8.35 0.15 -1.76
C LYS A 24 -7.58 0.84 -2.90
N ALA A 25 -6.39 0.38 -3.31
CA ALA A 25 -5.59 1.05 -4.35
C ALA A 25 -5.52 2.59 -4.17
N GLU A 26 -5.34 3.02 -2.93
CA GLU A 26 -5.26 4.42 -2.52
C GLU A 26 -3.84 4.69 -2.03
N VAL A 27 -3.20 5.70 -2.62
CA VAL A 27 -1.91 6.18 -2.14
C VAL A 27 -2.15 6.90 -0.81
N GLY A 28 -1.29 6.70 0.18
CA GLY A 28 -1.45 7.29 1.51
C GLY A 28 -2.24 6.43 2.52
N ASP A 29 -2.98 5.40 2.10
CA ASP A 29 -3.83 4.58 2.99
C ASP A 29 -3.09 3.94 4.19
N TRP A 30 -1.76 3.92 4.17
CA TRP A 30 -0.94 3.51 5.32
C TRP A 30 -1.18 4.35 6.58
N VAL A 31 -1.60 5.62 6.46
CA VAL A 31 -1.90 6.50 7.61
C VAL A 31 -3.02 5.95 8.50
N ASN A 32 -3.91 5.12 7.94
CA ASN A 32 -5.00 4.47 8.67
C ASN A 32 -4.52 3.28 9.52
N TYR A 33 -3.26 2.85 9.36
CA TYR A 33 -2.74 1.62 9.97
C TYR A 33 -1.44 1.83 10.76
N LEU A 34 -0.64 2.83 10.41
CA LEU A 34 0.64 3.10 11.08
C LEU A 34 0.49 4.19 12.13
N SER A 35 0.89 3.89 13.36
CA SER A 35 1.04 4.92 14.39
C SER A 35 2.18 5.88 14.03
N PRO A 36 2.17 7.14 14.52
CA PRO A 36 3.25 8.11 14.24
C PRO A 36 4.66 7.56 14.52
N LYS A 37 4.83 6.78 15.60
CA LYS A 37 6.11 6.13 15.94
C LYS A 37 6.56 5.09 14.90
N MET A 38 5.63 4.33 14.32
CA MET A 38 5.95 3.36 13.27
C MET A 38 6.39 4.07 11.98
N VAL A 39 5.75 5.19 11.66
CA VAL A 39 6.08 6.03 10.49
C VAL A 39 7.48 6.61 10.62
N GLU A 40 7.80 7.16 11.80
CA GLU A 40 9.13 7.70 12.07
C GLU A 40 10.21 6.61 11.91
N ARG A 41 9.99 5.43 12.49
CA ARG A 41 10.90 4.29 12.36
C ARG A 41 11.08 3.87 10.89
N LEU A 42 9.99 3.77 10.13
CA LEU A 42 10.05 3.38 8.73
C LEU A 42 10.78 4.43 7.89
N SER A 43 10.53 5.72 8.14
CA SER A 43 11.18 6.82 7.44
C SER A 43 12.70 6.80 7.64
N LYS A 44 13.15 6.52 8.87
CA LYS A 44 14.58 6.33 9.18
C LYS A 44 15.19 5.17 8.40
N VAL A 45 14.51 4.01 8.36
CA VAL A 45 15.00 2.85 7.60
C VAL A 45 15.10 3.14 6.10
N ILE A 46 14.14 3.88 5.53
CA ILE A 46 14.18 4.27 4.12
C ILE A 46 15.40 5.16 3.85
N GLU A 47 15.62 6.18 4.68
CA GLU A 47 16.78 7.07 4.52
C GLU A 47 18.11 6.31 4.70
N GLU A 48 18.22 5.47 5.73
CA GLU A 48 19.44 4.68 5.98
C GLU A 48 19.80 3.72 4.85
N ARG A 49 18.80 3.20 4.13
CA ARG A 49 19.01 2.17 3.08
C ARG A 49 19.04 2.74 1.68
N LEU A 50 18.27 3.78 1.42
CA LEU A 50 18.07 4.33 0.07
C LEU A 50 18.63 5.76 -0.05
N GLY A 51 19.02 6.40 1.06
CA GLY A 51 19.69 7.70 1.06
C GLY A 51 20.96 7.68 0.21
N GLY A 52 21.16 8.72 -0.59
CA GLY A 52 22.30 8.83 -1.51
C GLY A 52 22.23 7.96 -2.76
N SER A 53 21.22 7.08 -2.91
CA SER A 53 21.07 6.24 -4.13
C SER A 53 20.51 6.99 -5.34
N GLY A 54 19.99 8.21 -5.13
CA GLY A 54 19.24 8.95 -6.15
C GLY A 54 17.79 8.49 -6.33
N LEU A 55 17.36 7.42 -5.63
CA LEU A 55 15.98 6.96 -5.61
C LEU A 55 15.15 7.78 -4.61
N GLY A 56 14.12 8.47 -5.10
CA GLY A 56 13.20 9.26 -4.29
C GLY A 56 11.74 8.87 -4.52
N PHE A 57 10.93 8.94 -3.47
CA PHE A 57 9.50 8.65 -3.52
C PHE A 57 8.68 9.90 -3.24
N LYS A 58 7.55 10.06 -3.92
CA LYS A 58 6.53 11.04 -3.53
C LYS A 58 5.75 10.48 -2.34
N VAL A 59 5.85 11.13 -1.19
CA VAL A 59 5.08 10.77 0.00
C VAL A 59 3.75 11.51 -0.06
N PHE A 60 2.64 10.77 0.00
CA PHE A 60 1.29 11.31 0.10
C PHE A 60 0.70 10.89 1.46
N PRO A 61 0.03 11.80 2.19
CA PRO A 61 -0.84 11.44 3.30
C PRO A 61 -2.02 10.59 2.81
#